data_AF-A0A102D8H6-F1
#
_entry.id   AF-A0A102D8H6-F1
#
_cell.length_a   1.000
_cell.length_b   1.000
_cell.length_c   1.000
_cell.angle_alpha   90.00
_cell.angle_beta   90.00
_cell.angle_gamma   90.00
#
_symmetry.space_group_name_H-M   'P 1'
#
loop_
_entity.id
_entity.type
_entity.pdbx_description
1 polymer ?
#
loop_
_entity_poly.entity_id
_entity_poly.type
_entity_poly.pdbx_seq_one_letter_code
_entity_poly.pdbx_strand_id
1 'polypeptide(L)'
;MSMPSLVQVVITRFSLITFGREYAYRMAPGWLEGRFDLFERYCLPTIAAQTQQDFIWLVLFDEGTPGWARERIAQCQQVRPFTPLYLGQFDAAGWARMVRDAIGAPVPDRLILTSNIDNDDGVAADYIARVQDAALREWRGETFAVNAPWGLVRTGRRLFLHYHPSCAFTNMVEADTPLFRTTMTTRHNDLPLQMRLVQLAGGPGWLQVVHGNNVSNRVRGKVIDKPGEAAFPAQVLTGVDNPGWLEKIWDNTILAPARALRDRAFILIRRIIPADRAALRQNLPGASQGA
;
A
#
# COMPACT_ATOMS: atom_id res chain seq x y z
N MET A 1 11.39 16.71 28.11
CA MET A 1 11.47 15.31 27.64
C MET A 1 12.25 15.32 26.34
N SER A 2 13.27 14.47 26.19
CA SER A 2 13.95 14.30 24.90
C SER A 2 12.93 13.81 23.87
N MET A 3 13.05 14.26 22.62
CA MET A 3 12.25 13.68 21.53
C MET A 3 12.59 12.19 21.42
N PRO A 4 11.61 11.30 21.24
CA PRO A 4 11.88 9.89 21.06
C PRO A 4 12.66 9.66 19.76
N SER A 5 13.49 8.63 19.73
CA SER A 5 14.10 8.17 18.48
C SER A 5 13.06 7.44 17.62
N LEU A 6 13.30 7.33 16.31
CA LEU A 6 12.38 6.67 15.38
C LEU A 6 13.14 5.67 14.53
N VAL A 7 12.59 4.47 14.37
CA VAL A 7 12.97 3.53 13.31
C VAL A 7 11.76 3.30 12.40
N GLN A 8 11.95 3.48 11.10
CA GLN A 8 10.92 3.20 10.12
C GLN A 8 11.23 1.93 9.32
N VAL A 9 10.21 1.08 9.17
CA VAL A 9 10.22 -0.08 8.30
C VAL A 9 9.11 0.06 7.26
N VAL A 10 9.51 0.24 6.02
CA VAL A 10 8.62 0.21 4.85
C VAL A 10 8.51 -1.23 4.39
N ILE A 11 7.29 -1.71 4.21
CA ILE A 11 6.95 -3.08 3.86
C ILE A 11 6.23 -3.04 2.51
N THR A 12 6.78 -3.76 1.54
CA THR A 12 6.13 -3.98 0.24
C THR A 12 5.86 -5.46 0.08
N ARG A 13 4.58 -5.82 0.14
CA ARG A 13 4.16 -7.20 -0.13
C ARG A 13 4.10 -7.43 -1.64
N PHE A 14 5.12 -8.09 -2.19
CA PHE A 14 5.27 -8.26 -3.63
C PHE A 14 4.52 -9.50 -4.15
N SER A 15 5.06 -10.70 -3.92
CA SER A 15 4.51 -11.96 -4.44
C SER A 15 4.05 -12.91 -3.34
N LEU A 16 4.23 -12.55 -2.06
CA LEU A 16 3.86 -13.42 -0.94
C LEU A 16 2.45 -13.98 -1.08
N ILE A 17 2.37 -15.30 -1.20
CA ILE A 17 1.14 -16.03 -1.42
C ILE A 17 0.29 -16.00 -0.15
N THR A 18 -1.01 -15.73 -0.33
CA THR A 18 -2.00 -16.00 0.71
C THR A 18 -3.12 -16.77 0.05
N PHE A 19 -3.49 -17.91 0.62
CA PHE A 19 -4.63 -18.67 0.14
C PHE A 19 -5.93 -17.86 0.28
N GLY A 20 -6.79 -17.93 -0.73
CA GLY A 20 -8.03 -17.17 -0.78
C GLY A 20 -8.44 -16.84 -2.21
N ARG A 21 -9.35 -15.86 -2.34
CA ARG A 21 -9.96 -15.49 -3.63
C ARG A 21 -8.95 -15.08 -4.71
N GLU A 22 -7.78 -14.59 -4.33
CA GLU A 22 -6.76 -14.09 -5.26
C GLU A 22 -5.71 -15.13 -5.63
N TYR A 23 -5.72 -16.32 -5.02
CA TYR A 23 -4.67 -17.33 -5.23
C TYR A 23 -4.55 -17.73 -6.70
N ALA A 24 -5.66 -18.10 -7.34
CA ALA A 24 -5.67 -18.50 -8.75
C ALA A 24 -5.19 -17.38 -9.68
N TYR A 25 -5.47 -16.12 -9.34
CA TYR A 25 -5.03 -14.97 -10.11
C TYR A 25 -3.51 -14.73 -10.00
N ARG A 26 -2.94 -14.90 -8.80
CA ARG A 26 -1.49 -14.77 -8.57
C ARG A 26 -0.67 -15.91 -9.19
N MET A 27 -1.29 -17.07 -9.38
CA MET A 27 -0.68 -18.24 -10.04
C MET A 27 -0.86 -18.24 -11.57
N ALA A 28 -1.54 -17.24 -12.14
CA ALA A 28 -1.74 -17.18 -13.58
C ALA A 28 -0.40 -16.94 -14.32
N PRO A 29 -0.17 -17.60 -15.48
CA PRO A 29 1.02 -17.34 -16.30
C PRO A 29 1.16 -15.85 -16.65
N GLY A 30 2.38 -15.32 -16.57
CA GLY A 30 2.67 -13.91 -16.88
C GLY A 30 2.30 -12.92 -15.77
N TRP A 31 1.66 -13.36 -14.68
CA TRP A 31 1.30 -12.47 -13.58
C TRP A 31 2.53 -11.86 -12.93
N LEU A 32 3.53 -12.69 -12.60
CA LEU A 32 4.72 -12.25 -11.87
C LEU A 32 5.55 -11.28 -12.72
N GLU A 33 5.69 -11.56 -14.01
CA GLU A 33 6.34 -10.70 -14.99
C GLU A 33 5.66 -9.33 -15.06
N GLY A 34 4.33 -9.31 -15.21
CA GLY A 34 3.57 -8.07 -15.19
C GLY A 34 3.65 -7.32 -13.85
N ARG A 35 3.82 -8.03 -12.73
CA ARG A 35 4.05 -7.41 -11.41
C ARG A 35 5.40 -6.75 -11.31
N PHE A 36 6.46 -7.34 -11.85
CA PHE A 36 7.75 -6.67 -11.93
C PHE A 36 7.68 -5.44 -12.83
N ASP A 37 6.98 -5.51 -13.97
CA ASP A 37 6.84 -4.36 -14.86
C ASP A 37 6.18 -3.16 -14.17
N LEU A 38 5.18 -3.41 -13.31
CA LEU A 38 4.54 -2.37 -12.50
C LEU A 38 5.48 -1.85 -11.40
N PHE A 39 6.16 -2.75 -10.69
CA PHE A 39 7.08 -2.38 -9.62
C PHE A 39 8.23 -1.53 -10.11
N GLU A 40 8.90 -1.94 -11.19
CA GLU A 40 10.02 -1.22 -11.78
C GLU A 40 9.60 0.12 -12.39
N ARG A 41 8.36 0.21 -12.87
CA ARG A 41 7.84 1.44 -13.49
C ARG A 41 7.31 2.45 -12.49
N TYR A 42 6.73 2.01 -11.38
CA TYR A 42 5.97 2.88 -10.47
C TYR A 42 6.52 2.86 -9.04
N CYS A 43 6.54 1.70 -8.40
CA CYS A 43 6.90 1.59 -6.98
C CYS A 43 8.37 1.92 -6.74
N LEU A 44 9.28 1.16 -7.36
CA LEU A 44 10.72 1.27 -7.17
C LEU A 44 11.26 2.69 -7.42
N PRO A 45 10.91 3.39 -8.53
CA PRO A 45 11.38 4.76 -8.74
C PRO A 45 10.87 5.75 -7.69
N THR A 46 9.65 5.58 -7.16
CA THR A 46 9.13 6.48 -6.12
C THR A 46 9.80 6.29 -4.77
N ILE A 47 10.13 5.05 -4.40
CA ILE A 47 10.89 4.75 -3.18
C ILE A 47 12.35 5.20 -3.31
N ALA A 48 12.96 5.01 -4.49
CA ALA A 48 14.31 5.46 -4.76
C ALA A 48 14.44 7.00 -4.67
N ALA A 49 13.43 7.73 -5.13
CA ALA A 49 13.42 9.18 -5.17
C ALA A 49 12.99 9.86 -3.84
N GLN A 50 12.85 9.12 -2.74
CA GLN A 50 12.47 9.73 -1.46
C GLN A 50 13.51 10.77 -1.00
N THR A 51 13.05 11.93 -0.56
CA THR A 51 13.92 12.96 0.02
C THR A 51 14.53 12.55 1.36
N GLN A 52 13.87 11.62 2.05
CA GLN A 52 14.36 10.94 3.25
C GLN A 52 14.64 9.47 2.92
N GLN A 53 15.88 9.04 3.15
CA GLN A 53 16.37 7.68 2.86
C GLN A 53 16.58 6.83 4.12
N ASP A 54 16.47 7.43 5.31
CA ASP A 54 16.64 6.75 6.60
C ASP A 54 15.38 5.93 6.96
N PHE A 55 15.26 4.79 6.28
CA PHE A 55 14.25 3.76 6.54
C PHE A 55 14.77 2.41 6.06
N ILE A 56 14.30 1.34 6.71
CA ILE A 56 14.52 -0.03 6.26
C ILE A 56 13.41 -0.38 5.26
N TRP A 57 13.77 -0.91 4.08
CA TRP A 57 12.80 -1.38 3.10
C TRP A 57 12.82 -2.90 3.02
N LEU A 58 11.73 -3.53 3.43
CA LEU A 58 11.50 -4.97 3.31
C LEU A 58 10.59 -5.23 2.11
N VAL A 59 11.02 -6.08 1.18
CA VAL A 59 10.21 -6.52 0.04
C VAL A 59 9.97 -8.02 0.15
N LEU A 60 8.70 -8.40 0.23
CA LEU A 60 8.29 -9.76 0.61
C LEU A 60 7.91 -10.57 -0.63
N PHE A 61 8.64 -11.64 -0.84
CA PHE A 61 8.48 -12.59 -1.92
C PHE A 61 8.06 -13.95 -1.38
N ASP A 62 7.44 -14.76 -2.24
CA ASP A 62 7.16 -16.15 -1.94
C ASP A 62 8.46 -16.99 -1.90
N GLU A 63 8.52 -18.01 -1.03
CA GLU A 63 9.68 -18.92 -0.95
C GLU A 63 9.96 -19.63 -2.29
N GLY A 64 8.92 -19.91 -3.07
CA GLY A 64 8.98 -20.51 -4.40
C GLY A 64 9.39 -19.56 -5.53
N THR A 65 9.86 -18.34 -5.23
CA THR A 65 10.25 -17.35 -6.26
C THR A 65 11.30 -17.94 -7.23
N PRO A 66 11.01 -17.97 -8.55
CA PRO A 66 11.86 -18.64 -9.55
C PRO A 66 13.17 -17.90 -9.82
N GLY A 67 14.15 -18.61 -10.41
CA GLY A 67 15.50 -18.08 -10.67
C GLY A 67 15.52 -16.77 -11.47
N TRP A 68 14.77 -16.71 -12.58
CA TRP A 68 14.66 -15.50 -13.40
C TRP A 68 14.14 -14.28 -12.61
N ALA A 69 13.23 -14.51 -11.66
CA ALA A 69 12.69 -13.45 -10.82
C ALA A 69 13.72 -12.99 -9.78
N ARG A 70 14.54 -13.90 -9.24
CA ARG A 70 15.65 -13.56 -8.33
C ARG A 70 16.71 -12.71 -9.02
N GLU A 71 17.01 -12.98 -10.28
CA GLU A 71 17.88 -12.13 -11.09
C GLU A 71 17.30 -10.72 -11.27
N ARG A 72 16.00 -10.62 -11.59
CA ARG A 72 15.28 -9.35 -11.68
C ARG A 72 15.26 -8.58 -10.35
N ILE A 73 15.07 -9.28 -9.22
CA ILE A 73 15.16 -8.70 -7.87
C ILE A 73 16.54 -8.09 -7.63
N ALA A 74 17.61 -8.81 -7.99
CA ALA A 74 18.97 -8.32 -7.83
C ALA A 74 19.23 -7.05 -8.66
N GLN A 75 18.65 -6.95 -9.86
CA GLN A 75 18.70 -5.72 -10.68
C GLN A 75 17.96 -4.57 -10.01
N CYS A 76 16.75 -4.81 -9.48
CA CYS A 76 16.00 -3.80 -8.73
C CYS A 76 16.78 -3.26 -7.51
N GLN A 77 17.52 -4.13 -6.80
CA GLN A 77 18.35 -3.72 -5.66
C GLN A 77 19.49 -2.77 -6.05
N GLN A 78 19.93 -2.76 -7.32
CA GLN A 78 20.91 -1.78 -7.81
C GLN A 78 20.33 -0.37 -7.94
N VAL A 79 19.01 -0.25 -8.17
CA VAL A 79 18.32 1.05 -8.25
C VAL A 79 18.08 1.61 -6.84
N ARG A 80 17.59 0.78 -5.93
CA ARG A 80 17.42 1.12 -4.51
C ARG A 80 17.62 -0.14 -3.67
N PRO A 81 18.61 -0.16 -2.75
CA PRO A 81 18.78 -1.28 -1.85
C PRO A 81 17.53 -1.54 -1.00
N PHE A 82 17.14 -2.81 -0.92
CA PHE A 82 16.12 -3.33 -0.01
C PHE A 82 16.51 -4.73 0.46
N THR A 83 15.91 -5.17 1.57
CA THR A 83 16.06 -6.52 2.09
C THR A 83 14.97 -7.42 1.49
N PRO A 84 15.31 -8.38 0.62
CA PRO A 84 14.34 -9.33 0.09
C PRO A 84 14.08 -10.41 1.14
N LEU A 85 12.81 -10.65 1.46
CA LEU A 85 12.40 -11.71 2.36
C LEU A 85 11.61 -12.76 1.58
N TYR A 86 12.16 -13.98 1.50
CA TYR A 86 11.52 -15.11 0.84
C TYR A 86 10.81 -15.94 1.89
N LEU A 87 9.49 -15.82 1.97
CA LEU A 87 8.71 -16.33 3.08
C LEU A 87 7.68 -17.34 2.59
N GLY A 88 7.55 -18.44 3.32
CA GLY A 88 6.37 -19.29 3.29
C GLY A 88 5.24 -18.67 4.11
N GLN A 89 4.26 -19.48 4.50
CA GLN A 89 3.13 -19.02 5.31
C GLN A 89 3.53 -18.77 6.76
N PHE A 90 2.95 -17.74 7.35
CA PHE A 90 3.10 -17.44 8.76
C PHE A 90 1.79 -16.90 9.35
N ASP A 91 1.67 -17.01 10.67
CA ASP A 91 0.53 -16.53 11.44
C ASP A 91 0.53 -14.99 11.60
N ALA A 92 -0.49 -14.43 12.25
CA ALA A 92 -0.54 -12.98 12.43
C ALA A 92 0.68 -12.42 13.22
N ALA A 93 1.29 -13.22 14.10
CA ALA A 93 2.47 -12.82 14.86
C ALA A 93 3.75 -12.73 14.01
N GLY A 94 3.79 -13.40 12.84
CA GLY A 94 4.93 -13.35 11.94
C GLY A 94 5.24 -11.96 11.40
N TRP A 95 4.25 -11.06 11.28
CA TRP A 95 4.48 -9.67 10.87
C TRP A 95 5.37 -8.91 11.86
N ALA A 96 5.04 -8.96 13.15
CA ALA A 96 5.82 -8.32 14.20
C ALA A 96 7.21 -8.95 14.34
N ARG A 97 7.30 -10.29 14.25
CA ARG A 97 8.59 -11.02 14.28
C ARG A 97 9.50 -10.59 13.13
N MET A 98 9.00 -10.53 11.90
CA MET A 98 9.76 -10.08 10.74
C MET A 98 10.32 -8.65 10.93
N VAL A 99 9.49 -7.73 11.41
CA VAL A 99 9.94 -6.35 11.68
C VAL A 99 10.96 -6.34 12.83
N ARG A 100 10.75 -7.16 13.87
CA ARG A 100 11.69 -7.30 14.99
C ARG A 100 13.05 -7.78 14.53
N ASP A 101 13.10 -8.78 13.65
CA ASP A 101 14.35 -9.32 13.08
C ASP A 101 15.12 -8.25 12.30
N ALA A 102 14.42 -7.32 11.64
CA ALA A 102 15.02 -6.23 10.88
C ALA A 102 15.56 -5.08 11.76
N ILE A 103 14.92 -4.77 12.89
CA ILE A 103 15.27 -3.60 13.73
C ILE A 103 16.05 -3.94 15.01
N GLY A 104 16.20 -5.23 15.32
CA GLY A 104 16.89 -5.73 16.50
C GLY A 104 16.08 -5.62 17.81
N ALA A 105 16.76 -5.83 18.94
CA ALA A 105 16.14 -5.84 20.27
C ALA A 105 15.40 -4.51 20.59
N PRO A 106 14.40 -4.52 21.49
CA PRO A 106 13.69 -3.32 21.90
C PRO A 106 14.62 -2.26 22.49
N VAL A 107 14.40 -0.99 22.11
CA VAL A 107 15.14 0.17 22.59
C VAL A 107 14.18 1.10 23.36
N PRO A 108 14.48 1.44 24.63
CA PRO A 108 13.68 2.41 25.39
C PRO A 108 13.55 3.76 24.66
N ASP A 109 12.37 4.38 24.77
CA ASP A 109 12.06 5.68 24.16
C ASP A 109 12.26 5.75 22.62
N ARG A 110 12.26 4.60 21.93
CA ARG A 110 12.20 4.49 20.48
C ARG A 110 10.77 4.22 20.00
N LEU A 111 10.40 4.85 18.90
CA LEU A 111 9.18 4.56 18.15
C LEU A 111 9.48 3.62 16.98
N ILE A 112 8.56 2.71 16.72
CA ILE A 112 8.52 1.91 15.49
C ILE A 112 7.44 2.50 14.60
N LEU A 113 7.83 2.93 13.40
CA LEU A 113 6.91 3.29 12.34
C LEU A 113 6.93 2.20 11.27
N THR A 114 5.78 1.54 11.06
CA THR A 114 5.62 0.57 9.97
C THR A 114 4.72 1.14 8.89
N SER A 115 5.19 1.11 7.64
CA SER A 115 4.49 1.63 6.47
C SER A 115 4.23 0.51 5.47
N ASN A 116 3.01 0.39 4.94
CA ASN A 116 2.70 -0.53 3.84
C ASN A 116 2.61 0.26 2.53
N ILE A 117 3.35 -0.19 1.52
CA ILE A 117 3.30 0.36 0.15
C ILE A 117 3.15 -0.80 -0.82
N ASP A 118 2.08 -0.76 -1.61
CA ASP A 118 1.78 -1.78 -2.61
C ASP A 118 2.81 -1.75 -3.76
N ASN A 119 3.11 -2.91 -4.34
CA ASN A 119 4.21 -3.07 -5.29
C ASN A 119 3.91 -2.53 -6.70
N ASP A 120 2.65 -2.22 -7.00
CA ASP A 120 2.16 -1.72 -8.29
C ASP A 120 1.79 -0.22 -8.26
N ASP A 121 1.89 0.39 -7.09
CA ASP A 121 1.59 1.78 -6.83
C ASP A 121 2.87 2.56 -6.46
N GLY A 122 2.75 3.88 -6.29
CA GLY A 122 3.87 4.74 -5.92
C GLY A 122 3.51 5.75 -4.83
N VAL A 123 4.51 6.40 -4.27
CA VAL A 123 4.36 7.46 -3.26
C VAL A 123 5.02 8.78 -3.69
N ALA A 124 4.59 9.89 -3.09
CA ALA A 124 5.19 11.19 -3.36
C ALA A 124 6.66 11.23 -2.90
N ALA A 125 7.49 12.05 -3.53
CA ALA A 125 8.93 12.12 -3.23
C ALA A 125 9.24 12.55 -1.77
N ASP A 126 8.30 13.23 -1.11
CA ASP A 126 8.41 13.67 0.28
C ASP A 126 7.62 12.81 1.28
N TYR A 127 7.07 11.68 0.83
CA TYR A 127 6.12 10.89 1.61
C TYR A 127 6.74 10.37 2.92
N ILE A 128 7.92 9.74 2.83
CA ILE A 128 8.61 9.20 4.01
C ILE A 128 8.90 10.31 5.02
N ALA A 129 9.44 11.45 4.56
CA ALA A 129 9.72 12.60 5.42
C ALA A 129 8.44 13.10 6.15
N ARG A 130 7.32 13.23 5.44
CA ARG A 130 6.04 13.68 6.01
C ARG A 130 5.48 12.72 7.05
N VAL A 131 5.59 11.41 6.81
CA VAL A 131 5.11 10.39 7.75
C VAL A 131 6.01 10.35 8.99
N GLN A 132 7.34 10.44 8.84
CA GLN A 132 8.27 10.49 9.97
C GLN A 132 8.07 11.73 10.84
N ASP A 133 7.92 12.91 10.23
CA ASP A 133 7.62 14.15 10.95
C ASP A 133 6.33 14.01 11.77
N ALA A 134 5.26 13.53 11.14
CA ALA A 134 3.99 13.30 11.83
C ALA A 134 4.11 12.26 12.94
N ALA A 135 4.89 11.18 12.75
CA ALA A 135 5.10 10.16 13.77
C ALA A 135 5.70 10.77 15.05
N LEU A 136 6.72 11.62 14.91
CA LEU A 136 7.38 12.29 16.03
C LEU A 136 6.51 13.38 16.65
N ARG A 137 5.91 14.24 15.82
CA ARG A 137 5.13 15.40 16.26
C ARG A 137 3.82 15.03 16.94
N GLU A 138 3.22 13.91 16.57
CA GLU A 138 1.90 13.47 17.04
C GLU A 138 1.97 12.37 18.11
N TRP A 139 3.17 11.93 18.51
CA TRP A 139 3.32 10.94 19.58
C TRP A 139 2.86 11.50 20.93
N ARG A 140 1.95 10.78 21.60
CA ARG A 140 1.39 11.15 22.92
C ARG A 140 1.44 9.99 23.91
N GLY A 141 2.31 9.00 23.68
CA GLY A 141 2.40 7.80 24.52
C GLY A 141 1.43 6.67 24.12
N GLU A 142 0.74 6.80 22.98
CA GLU A 142 -0.26 5.84 22.51
C GLU A 142 -0.02 5.45 21.04
N THR A 143 -0.37 4.22 20.68
CA THR A 143 -0.35 3.75 19.29
C THR A 143 -1.33 4.52 18.43
N PHE A 144 -0.90 4.96 17.25
CA PHE A 144 -1.75 5.68 16.31
C PHE A 144 -1.32 5.40 14.86
N ALA A 145 -2.15 5.83 13.91
CA ALA A 145 -1.86 5.71 12.49
C ALA A 145 -1.78 7.08 11.80
N VAL A 146 -1.04 7.14 10.70
CA VAL A 146 -0.88 8.33 9.85
C VAL A 146 -1.38 8.01 8.44
N ASN A 147 -2.22 8.87 7.88
CA ASN A 147 -2.78 8.74 6.54
C ASN A 147 -2.50 9.99 5.71
N ALA A 148 -2.07 9.81 4.45
CA ALA A 148 -2.10 10.87 3.46
C ALA A 148 -3.46 10.84 2.74
N PRO A 149 -4.38 11.78 3.01
CA PRO A 149 -5.74 11.68 2.48
C PRO A 149 -5.83 12.00 0.99
N TRP A 150 -4.92 12.81 0.46
CA TRP A 150 -4.90 13.14 -0.96
C TRP A 150 -3.95 12.22 -1.70
N GLY A 151 -4.39 11.73 -2.86
CA GLY A 151 -3.56 10.96 -3.77
C GLY A 151 -4.02 11.08 -5.21
N LEU A 152 -3.26 10.46 -6.09
CA LEU A 152 -3.48 10.45 -7.52
C LEU A 152 -3.89 9.06 -7.97
N VAL A 153 -4.91 8.95 -8.80
CA VAL A 153 -5.28 7.71 -9.48
C VAL A 153 -4.91 7.85 -10.94
N ARG A 154 -4.03 6.97 -11.43
CA ARG A 154 -3.63 6.91 -12.83
C ARG A 154 -4.41 5.84 -13.57
N THR A 155 -4.98 6.19 -14.71
CA THR A 155 -5.54 5.22 -15.66
C THR A 155 -5.21 5.64 -17.08
N GLY A 156 -4.52 4.76 -17.82
CA GLY A 156 -3.98 5.07 -19.15
C GLY A 156 -3.14 6.37 -19.15
N ARG A 157 -3.65 7.38 -19.86
CA ARG A 157 -3.00 8.69 -20.07
C ARG A 157 -3.55 9.80 -19.17
N ARG A 158 -4.41 9.48 -18.19
CA ARG A 158 -5.09 10.45 -17.33
C ARG A 158 -4.75 10.27 -15.86
N LEU A 159 -4.82 11.38 -15.11
CA LEU A 159 -4.68 11.44 -13.66
C LEU A 159 -5.94 12.01 -13.02
N PHE A 160 -6.27 11.47 -11.86
CA PHE A 160 -7.41 11.89 -11.06
C PHE A 160 -6.97 12.18 -9.64
N LEU A 161 -7.27 13.38 -9.13
CA LEU A 161 -7.07 13.71 -7.73
C LEU A 161 -8.18 13.07 -6.89
N HIS A 162 -7.78 12.20 -5.97
CA HIS A 162 -8.68 11.45 -5.10
C HIS A 162 -8.43 11.76 -3.63
N TYR A 163 -9.50 12.07 -2.90
CA TYR A 163 -9.51 12.14 -1.44
C TYR A 163 -9.93 10.78 -0.87
N HIS A 164 -9.07 10.16 -0.08
CA HIS A 164 -9.27 8.88 0.58
C HIS A 164 -8.80 8.93 2.05
N PRO A 165 -9.72 9.16 3.03
CA PRO A 165 -9.35 9.39 4.43
C PRO A 165 -8.83 8.15 5.17
N SER A 166 -8.87 6.96 4.55
CA SER A 166 -8.37 5.70 5.10
C SER A 166 -7.77 4.83 3.99
N CYS A 167 -6.73 5.32 3.30
CA CYS A 167 -6.18 4.69 2.10
C CYS A 167 -5.34 3.44 2.39
N ALA A 168 -4.99 2.68 1.35
CA ALA A 168 -4.22 1.43 1.47
C ALA A 168 -2.73 1.64 1.84
N PHE A 169 -2.23 2.88 1.72
CA PHE A 169 -0.87 3.29 2.12
C PHE A 169 -0.83 3.58 3.61
N THR A 170 -0.87 2.52 4.41
CA THR A 170 -1.04 2.61 5.86
C THR A 170 0.29 2.85 6.56
N ASN A 171 0.25 3.69 7.60
CA ASN A 171 1.41 3.97 8.45
C ASN A 171 0.97 3.84 9.90
N MET A 172 1.64 2.99 10.68
CA MET A 172 1.31 2.75 12.09
C MET A 172 2.52 3.02 12.97
N VAL A 173 2.31 3.83 14.01
CA VAL A 173 3.32 4.27 14.96
C VAL A 173 3.05 3.60 16.30
N GLU A 174 4.05 2.89 16.80
CA GLU A 174 4.00 2.13 18.05
C GLU A 174 5.24 2.42 18.90
N ALA A 175 5.13 2.20 20.21
CA ALA A 175 6.31 2.16 21.07
C ALA A 175 7.12 0.89 20.77
N ASP A 176 8.45 0.99 20.81
CA ASP A 176 9.34 -0.15 20.62
C ASP A 176 9.34 -1.08 21.84
N THR A 177 8.33 -1.94 21.88
CA THR A 177 8.15 -2.96 22.92
C THR A 177 8.14 -4.35 22.28
N PRO A 178 8.32 -5.43 23.06
CA PRO A 178 8.14 -6.79 22.55
C PRO A 178 6.73 -7.10 22.00
N LEU A 179 5.73 -6.26 22.29
CA LEU A 179 4.31 -6.52 22.00
C LEU A 179 3.73 -5.69 20.84
N PHE A 180 4.58 -4.93 20.12
CA PHE A 180 4.14 -4.19 18.93
C PHE A 180 3.58 -5.12 17.85
N ARG A 181 2.72 -4.60 16.98
CA ARG A 181 1.96 -5.40 15.99
C ARG A 181 2.36 -5.19 14.55
N THR A 182 2.64 -3.96 14.13
CA THR A 182 2.78 -3.48 12.74
C THR A 182 1.49 -3.19 11.99
N THR A 183 1.58 -2.29 11.01
CA THR A 183 0.48 -1.89 10.14
C THR A 183 -0.15 -3.07 9.37
N MET A 184 0.57 -4.17 9.19
CA MET A 184 0.12 -5.36 8.46
C MET A 184 -0.94 -6.17 9.20
N THR A 185 -1.11 -5.99 10.52
CA THR A 185 -2.09 -6.76 11.31
C THR A 185 -3.51 -6.20 11.21
N THR A 186 -3.68 -4.96 10.78
CA THR A 186 -4.97 -4.28 10.71
C THR A 186 -5.28 -3.88 9.28
N ARG A 187 -6.50 -4.20 8.81
CA ARG A 187 -6.91 -3.75 7.47
C ARG A 187 -7.02 -2.24 7.45
N HIS A 188 -6.59 -1.61 6.36
CA HIS A 188 -6.60 -0.15 6.22
C HIS A 188 -7.97 0.50 6.48
N ASN A 189 -9.09 -0.18 6.15
CA ASN A 189 -10.44 0.34 6.41
C ASN A 189 -10.86 0.26 7.89
N ASP A 190 -10.20 -0.58 8.67
CA ASP A 190 -10.51 -0.82 10.08
C ASP A 190 -9.62 0.02 11.01
N LEU A 191 -8.51 0.60 10.52
CA LEU A 191 -7.63 1.51 11.28
C LEU A 191 -8.37 2.62 12.04
N PRO A 192 -9.26 3.42 11.41
CA PRO A 192 -9.95 4.51 12.11
C PRO A 192 -10.95 4.02 13.16
N LEU A 193 -11.32 2.73 13.15
CA LEU A 193 -12.18 2.12 14.17
C LEU A 193 -11.36 1.61 15.37
N GLN A 194 -10.05 1.43 15.22
CA GLN A 194 -9.18 0.80 16.21
C GLN A 194 -8.22 1.78 16.89
N MET A 195 -7.87 2.88 16.24
CA MET A 195 -6.91 3.84 16.75
C MET A 195 -7.12 5.24 16.19
N ARG A 196 -6.49 6.23 16.83
CA ARG A 196 -6.41 7.59 16.32
C ARG A 196 -5.73 7.60 14.95
N LEU A 197 -6.36 8.25 13.97
CA LEU A 197 -5.84 8.39 12.61
C LEU A 197 -5.53 9.85 12.31
N VAL A 198 -4.24 10.18 12.24
CA VAL A 198 -3.75 11.51 11.88
C VAL A 198 -3.77 11.67 10.36
N GLN A 199 -4.39 12.74 9.88
CA GLN A 199 -4.42 13.09 8.46
C GLN A 199 -3.29 14.06 8.15
N LEU A 200 -2.38 13.68 7.24
CA LEU A 200 -1.34 14.57 6.76
C LEU A 200 -1.95 15.73 5.96
N ALA A 201 -1.45 16.93 6.22
CA ALA A 201 -1.70 18.08 5.37
C ALA A 201 -0.86 18.01 4.09
N GLY A 202 -1.11 18.93 3.16
CA GLY A 202 -0.32 19.13 1.95
C GLY A 202 -0.84 18.41 0.71
N GLY A 203 0.04 18.28 -0.28
CA GLY A 203 -0.28 17.71 -1.59
C GLY A 203 -0.49 16.19 -1.59
N PRO A 204 -0.80 15.62 -2.77
CA PRO A 204 -1.00 14.18 -2.93
C PRO A 204 0.19 13.39 -2.39
N GLY A 205 -0.07 12.36 -1.58
CA GLY A 205 0.97 11.53 -0.96
C GLY A 205 1.22 10.20 -1.67
N TRP A 206 0.31 9.76 -2.54
CA TRP A 206 0.37 8.46 -3.21
C TRP A 206 -0.15 8.52 -4.65
N LEU A 207 0.29 7.57 -5.45
CA LEU A 207 -0.08 7.34 -6.85
C LEU A 207 -0.57 5.90 -6.98
N GLN A 208 -1.85 5.73 -7.24
CA GLN A 208 -2.49 4.45 -7.45
C GLN A 208 -2.65 4.17 -8.96
N VAL A 209 -2.14 3.05 -9.45
CA VAL A 209 -2.18 2.69 -10.86
C VAL A 209 -3.34 1.73 -11.12
N VAL A 210 -4.32 2.18 -11.90
CA VAL A 210 -5.44 1.37 -12.36
C VAL A 210 -5.12 0.76 -13.72
N HIS A 211 -4.81 -0.54 -13.73
CA HIS A 211 -4.63 -1.34 -14.94
C HIS A 211 -5.74 -2.40 -15.08
N GLY A 212 -5.95 -2.93 -16.30
CA GLY A 212 -7.07 -3.84 -16.62
C GLY A 212 -7.13 -5.12 -15.77
N ASN A 213 -6.03 -5.46 -15.14
CA ASN A 213 -5.84 -6.61 -14.27
C ASN A 213 -6.14 -6.35 -12.77
N ASN A 214 -6.61 -5.16 -12.39
CA ASN A 214 -6.90 -4.85 -10.99
C ASN A 214 -8.24 -5.45 -10.53
N VAL A 215 -8.19 -6.24 -9.44
CA VAL A 215 -9.36 -6.94 -8.88
C VAL A 215 -10.29 -5.98 -8.10
N SER A 216 -9.77 -4.89 -7.55
CA SER A 216 -10.51 -3.99 -6.63
C SER A 216 -10.50 -2.51 -7.02
N ASN A 217 -9.45 -2.03 -7.70
CA ASN A 217 -9.22 -0.62 -7.92
C ASN A 217 -10.13 -0.04 -9.02
N ARG A 218 -10.72 1.13 -8.75
CA ARG A 218 -11.63 1.84 -9.66
C ARG A 218 -11.16 3.27 -9.85
N VAL A 219 -11.46 3.85 -11.00
CA VAL A 219 -11.23 5.28 -11.25
C VAL A 219 -12.10 6.10 -10.30
N ARG A 220 -11.45 6.92 -9.47
CA ARG A 220 -12.08 7.81 -8.50
C ARG A 220 -11.40 9.17 -8.52
N GLY A 221 -12.15 10.19 -8.12
CA GLY A 221 -11.64 11.55 -8.04
C GLY A 221 -11.94 12.40 -9.29
N LYS A 222 -11.30 13.56 -9.31
CA LYS A 222 -11.45 14.61 -10.31
C LYS A 222 -10.26 14.61 -11.25
N VAL A 223 -10.49 14.74 -12.55
CA VAL A 223 -9.43 14.89 -13.54
C VAL A 223 -8.62 16.16 -13.26
N ILE A 224 -7.29 16.03 -13.28
CA ILE A 224 -6.33 17.12 -13.05
C ILE A 224 -5.25 17.16 -14.13
N ASP A 225 -4.52 18.27 -14.18
CA ASP A 225 -3.27 18.37 -14.94
C ASP A 225 -2.15 17.57 -14.24
N LYS A 226 -1.13 17.21 -15.00
CA LYS A 226 0.07 16.54 -14.47
C LYS A 226 0.72 17.44 -13.41
N PRO A 227 0.98 16.93 -12.19
CA PRO A 227 1.69 17.70 -11.17
C PRO A 227 3.14 17.93 -11.58
N GLY A 228 3.79 18.91 -10.94
CA GLY A 228 5.22 19.12 -11.10
C GLY A 228 6.05 17.91 -10.62
N GLU A 229 7.24 17.75 -11.18
CA GLU A 229 8.14 16.61 -10.90
C GLU A 229 8.66 16.57 -9.46
N ALA A 230 8.56 17.69 -8.73
CA ALA A 230 8.84 17.73 -7.30
C ALA A 230 7.89 16.86 -6.46
N ALA A 231 6.67 16.58 -6.96
CA ALA A 231 5.70 15.76 -6.24
C ALA A 231 5.91 14.26 -6.48
N PHE A 232 6.13 13.86 -7.73
CA PHE A 232 6.38 12.48 -8.14
C PHE A 232 7.46 12.45 -9.22
N PRO A 233 8.32 11.41 -9.26
CA PRO A 233 9.35 11.28 -10.28
C PRO A 233 8.77 11.35 -11.70
N ALA A 234 9.44 12.09 -12.59
CA ALA A 234 8.96 12.29 -13.96
C ALA A 234 8.60 10.98 -14.68
N GLN A 235 9.41 9.93 -14.46
CA GLN A 235 9.25 8.60 -15.05
C GLN A 235 7.89 7.97 -14.74
N VAL A 236 7.38 8.11 -13.52
CA VAL A 236 6.09 7.50 -13.14
C VAL A 236 4.88 8.25 -13.73
N LEU A 237 5.12 9.46 -14.23
CA LEU A 237 4.14 10.31 -14.92
C LEU A 237 4.33 10.33 -16.43
N THR A 238 5.28 9.56 -16.99
CA THR A 238 5.49 9.47 -18.44
C THR A 238 4.23 8.98 -19.15
N GLY A 239 3.86 9.65 -20.24
CA GLY A 239 2.67 9.34 -21.04
C GLY A 239 1.34 9.81 -20.46
N VAL A 240 1.36 10.63 -19.39
CA VAL A 240 0.17 11.36 -18.92
C VAL A 240 0.00 12.63 -19.74
N ASP A 241 -1.22 12.88 -20.18
CA ASP A 241 -1.61 14.07 -20.92
C ASP A 241 -2.35 15.07 -20.03
N ASN A 242 -2.10 16.36 -20.26
CA ASN A 242 -2.94 17.40 -19.70
C ASN A 242 -4.28 17.46 -20.45
N PRO A 243 -5.41 17.26 -19.76
CA PRO A 243 -6.74 17.35 -20.35
C PRO A 243 -7.09 18.78 -20.74
N GLY A 244 -7.90 18.92 -21.80
CA GLY A 244 -8.44 20.22 -22.20
C GLY A 244 -9.34 20.82 -21.12
N TRP A 245 -9.52 22.14 -21.13
CA TRP A 245 -10.35 22.81 -20.11
C TRP A 245 -11.81 22.35 -20.14
N LEU A 246 -12.40 22.14 -21.33
CA LEU A 246 -13.76 21.58 -21.48
C LEU A 246 -13.87 20.16 -20.93
N GLU A 247 -12.86 19.32 -21.17
CA GLU A 247 -12.82 17.95 -20.65
C GLU A 247 -12.77 17.95 -19.12
N LYS A 248 -11.96 18.82 -18.51
CA LYS A 248 -11.91 18.98 -17.05
C LYS A 248 -13.26 19.41 -16.50
N ILE A 249 -13.95 20.37 -17.12
CA ILE A 249 -15.27 20.82 -16.67
C ILE A 249 -16.26 19.67 -16.78
N TRP A 250 -16.33 19.00 -17.93
CA TRP A 250 -17.26 17.90 -18.16
C TRP A 250 -17.04 16.74 -17.19
N ASP A 251 -15.80 16.26 -17.05
CA ASP A 251 -15.50 15.15 -16.15
C ASP A 251 -15.78 15.54 -14.69
N ASN A 252 -15.33 16.71 -14.25
CA ASN A 252 -15.44 17.08 -12.84
C ASN A 252 -16.86 17.48 -12.42
N THR A 253 -17.71 17.92 -13.35
CA THR A 253 -19.12 18.29 -13.05
C THR A 253 -20.10 17.15 -13.30
N ILE A 254 -19.83 16.25 -14.25
CA ILE A 254 -20.76 15.16 -14.63
C ILE A 254 -20.22 13.79 -14.24
N LEU A 255 -19.04 13.41 -14.74
CA LEU A 255 -18.56 12.03 -14.64
C LEU A 255 -18.04 11.68 -13.24
N ALA A 256 -17.33 12.58 -12.57
CA ALA A 256 -16.83 12.35 -11.21
C ALA A 256 -17.98 12.17 -10.20
N PRO A 257 -19.03 13.01 -10.18
CA PRO A 257 -20.22 12.75 -9.35
C PRO A 257 -20.93 11.45 -9.71
N ALA A 258 -21.07 11.13 -11.01
CA ALA A 258 -21.68 9.87 -11.44
C ALA A 258 -20.90 8.63 -10.96
N ARG A 259 -19.56 8.66 -11.05
CA ARG A 259 -18.67 7.61 -10.51
C ARG A 259 -18.85 7.46 -9.00
N ALA A 260 -18.93 8.57 -8.27
CA ALA A 260 -19.14 8.55 -6.82
C ALA A 260 -20.51 7.98 -6.43
N LEU A 261 -21.58 8.34 -7.15
CA LEU A 261 -22.93 7.81 -6.93
C LEU A 261 -22.98 6.30 -7.20
N ARG A 262 -22.40 5.85 -8.31
CA ARG A 262 -22.27 4.42 -8.64
C ARG A 262 -21.55 3.64 -7.54
N ASP A 263 -20.43 4.16 -7.05
CA ASP A 263 -19.66 3.49 -5.99
C ASP A 263 -20.45 3.41 -4.67
N ARG A 264 -21.20 4.47 -4.31
CA ARG A 264 -22.12 4.46 -3.15
C ARG A 264 -23.25 3.45 -3.30
N ALA A 265 -23.88 3.39 -4.48
CA ALA A 265 -24.94 2.43 -4.77
C ALA A 265 -24.42 0.99 -4.65
N PHE A 266 -23.23 0.71 -5.17
CA PHE A 266 -22.61 -0.61 -5.05
C PHE A 266 -22.36 -1.04 -3.60
N ILE A 267 -21.93 -0.11 -2.72
CA ILE A 267 -21.75 -0.38 -1.29
C ILE A 267 -23.09 -0.67 -0.62
N LEU A 268 -24.14 0.11 -0.93
CA LEU A 268 -25.47 -0.07 -0.37
C LEU A 268 -26.08 -1.42 -0.79
N ILE A 269 -26.00 -1.77 -2.07
CA ILE A 269 -26.46 -3.06 -2.60
C ILE A 269 -25.75 -4.22 -1.87
N ARG A 270 -24.42 -4.13 -1.68
CA ARG A 270 -23.66 -5.13 -0.91
C ARG A 270 -24.06 -5.25 0.56
N ARG A 271 -24.67 -4.22 1.15
CA ARG A 271 -25.20 -4.27 2.52
C ARG A 271 -26.60 -4.87 2.59
N ILE A 272 -27.39 -4.72 1.53
CA ILE A 272 -28.79 -5.19 1.46
C ILE A 272 -28.88 -6.64 1.00
N ILE A 273 -27.98 -7.08 0.11
CA ILE A 273 -27.91 -8.48 -0.29
C ILE A 273 -27.13 -9.22 0.81
N PRO A 274 -27.76 -10.07 1.65
CA PRO A 274 -27.03 -10.92 2.56
C PRO A 274 -26.08 -11.77 1.73
N ALA A 275 -24.79 -11.61 1.94
CA ALA A 275 -23.83 -12.59 1.46
C ALA A 275 -24.25 -13.90 2.12
N ASP A 276 -24.63 -14.89 1.31
CA ASP A 276 -24.89 -16.25 1.75
C ASP A 276 -23.57 -16.82 2.30
N ARG A 277 -23.27 -16.47 3.55
CA ARG A 277 -22.03 -16.77 4.26
C ARG A 277 -22.08 -18.19 4.87
N ALA A 278 -23.21 -18.88 4.74
CA ALA A 278 -23.43 -20.22 5.27
C ALA A 278 -23.20 -21.34 4.23
N ALA A 279 -23.41 -21.09 2.93
CA ALA A 279 -23.35 -22.16 1.92
C ALA A 279 -21.93 -22.56 1.45
N LEU A 280 -20.88 -21.81 1.78
CA LEU A 280 -19.50 -22.08 1.33
C LEU A 280 -18.60 -22.76 2.38
N ARG A 281 -19.16 -23.22 3.51
CA ARG A 281 -18.43 -23.97 4.54
C ARG A 281 -18.66 -25.50 4.51
N GLN A 282 -19.52 -26.02 3.63
CA GLN A 282 -19.88 -27.45 3.63
C GLN A 282 -19.36 -28.29 2.46
N ASN A 283 -18.54 -27.76 1.55
CA ASN A 283 -17.93 -28.55 0.48
C ASN A 283 -16.40 -28.60 0.57
N LEU A 284 -15.88 -28.96 1.74
CA LEU A 284 -14.59 -29.64 1.85
C LEU A 284 -14.87 -31.15 1.90
N PRO A 285 -14.61 -31.92 0.83
CA PRO A 285 -14.55 -33.36 0.93
C PRO A 285 -13.26 -33.75 1.66
N GLY A 286 -13.38 -34.49 2.76
CA GLY A 286 -12.22 -35.16 3.38
C GLY A 286 -12.15 -35.15 4.90
N ALA A 287 -13.25 -35.43 5.60
CA ALA A 287 -13.20 -35.93 6.97
C ALA A 287 -14.01 -37.23 7.05
N SER A 288 -13.37 -38.35 6.76
CA SER A 288 -13.76 -39.70 7.18
C SER A 288 -12.47 -40.50 7.32
N GLN A 289 -11.98 -40.66 8.55
CA GLN A 289 -12.12 -41.86 9.38
C GLN A 289 -11.21 -43.02 8.94
N GLY A 290 -10.39 -43.52 9.86
CA GLY A 290 -9.93 -44.90 9.84
C GLY A 290 -8.55 -45.15 10.43
N ALA A 291 -8.56 -45.66 11.67
CA ALA A 291 -7.50 -46.32 12.45
C ALA A 291 -6.38 -45.44 13.05
#